data_AF-A0A967JP90-F1
#
_entry.id   AF-A0A967JP90-F1
#
_cell.length_a   1.000
_cell.length_b   1.000
_cell.length_c   1.000
_cell.angle_alpha   90.00
_cell.angle_beta   90.00
_cell.angle_gamma   90.00
#
_symmetry.space_group_name_H-M   'P 1'
#
loop_
_entity.id
_entity.type
_entity.pdbx_description
1 polymer ?
#
loop_
_entity_poly.entity_id
_entity_poly.type
_entity_poly.pdbx_seq_one_letter_code
_entity_poly.pdbx_strand_id
1 'polypeptide(L)' 'PLPEVLRELAGQDAQLGIVVDEYGGVAGVITIEDLAEEVVGEFVDEEDRERTVP' A
#
# COMPACT_ATOMS: atom_id res chain seq x y z
N PRO A 1 3.71 -5.84 9.14
CA PRO A 1 3.76 -4.39 8.87
C PRO A 1 3.53 -4.06 7.38
N LEU A 2 3.08 -2.85 7.01
CA LEU A 2 2.82 -2.51 5.60
C LEU A 2 4.02 -2.79 4.65
N PRO A 3 5.29 -2.51 5.01
CA PRO A 3 6.43 -2.82 4.14
C PRO A 3 6.65 -4.31 3.89
N GLU A 4 6.22 -5.18 4.80
CA GLU A 4 6.31 -6.64 4.62
C GLU A 4 5.21 -7.13 3.67
N VAL A 5 3.98 -6.64 3.84
CA VAL A 5 2.85 -6.94 2.94
C VAL A 5 3.17 -6.49 1.52
N LEU A 6 3.80 -5.32 1.36
CA LEU A 6 4.25 -4.80 0.06
C LEU A 6 5.29 -5.73 -0.57
N ARG A 7 6.30 -6.17 0.21
CA ARG A 7 7.31 -7.12 -0.27
C ARG A 7 6.71 -8.46 -0.66
N GLU A 8 5.68 -8.92 0.06
CA GLU A 8 4.99 -10.16 -0.24
C GLU A 8 4.20 -10.07 -1.55
N LEU A 9 3.35 -9.04 -1.71
CA LEU A 9 2.60 -8.79 -2.95
C LEU A 9 3.53 -8.63 -4.15
N ALA A 10 4.60 -7.83 -4.00
CA ALA A 10 5.62 -7.64 -5.04
C ALA A 10 6.38 -8.93 -5.37
N GLY A 11 6.74 -9.72 -4.36
CA GLY A 11 7.45 -11.00 -4.55
C GLY A 11 6.58 -12.09 -5.20
N GLN A 12 5.27 -11.92 -5.19
CA GLN A 12 4.29 -12.81 -5.82
C GLN A 12 3.80 -12.29 -7.19
N ASP A 13 4.32 -11.15 -7.68
CA ASP A 13 3.78 -10.44 -8.84
C ASP A 13 2.26 -10.16 -8.74
N ALA A 14 1.73 -10.04 -7.52
CA ALA A 14 0.32 -9.85 -7.23
C ALA A 14 -0.03 -8.36 -7.16
N GLN A 15 -1.01 -7.94 -7.96
CA GLN A 15 -1.48 -6.55 -7.99
C GLN A 15 -2.56 -6.24 -6.94
N LEU A 16 -3.21 -7.28 -6.39
CA LEU A 16 -4.36 -7.16 -5.48
C LEU A 16 -4.25 -8.19 -4.34
N GLY A 17 -4.56 -7.75 -3.12
CA GLY A 17 -4.72 -8.60 -1.93
C GLY A 17 -6.10 -8.47 -1.31
N ILE A 18 -6.59 -9.53 -0.68
CA ILE A 18 -7.83 -9.53 0.11
C ILE A 18 -7.46 -9.49 1.59
N VAL A 19 -8.04 -8.56 2.33
CA VAL A 19 -7.89 -8.45 3.79
C VAL A 19 -9.01 -9.22 4.45
N VAL A 20 -8.64 -10.09 5.38
CA VAL A 20 -9.57 -10.98 6.09
C VAL A 20 -9.61 -10.59 7.57
N ASP A 21 -10.80 -10.58 8.16
CA ASP A 21 -11.00 -10.37 9.59
C ASP A 21 -10.78 -11.67 10.40
N GLU A 22 -10.89 -11.57 11.73
CA GLU A 22 -10.66 -12.68 12.66
C GLU A 22 -11.72 -13.79 12.58
N TYR A 23 -12.84 -13.54 11.92
CA TYR A 23 -13.94 -14.47 11.72
C TYR A 23 -13.93 -15.09 10.31
N GLY A 24 -12.91 -14.76 9.49
CA GLY A 24 -12.79 -15.23 8.12
C GLY A 24 -13.63 -14.43 7.11
N GLY A 25 -14.20 -13.31 7.53
CA GLY A 25 -14.91 -12.37 6.67
C GLY A 25 -13.96 -11.50 5.86
N VAL A 26 -14.40 -11.01 4.70
CA VAL A 26 -13.63 -10.04 3.92
C VAL A 26 -13.79 -8.66 4.54
N ALA A 27 -12.70 -8.14 5.10
CA ALA A 27 -12.62 -6.80 5.64
C ALA A 27 -12.40 -5.75 4.53
N GLY A 28 -11.74 -6.13 3.43
CA GLY A 28 -11.51 -5.23 2.30
C GLY A 28 -10.55 -5.79 1.26
N VAL A 29 -10.12 -4.92 0.35
CA VAL A 29 -9.10 -5.20 -0.66
C VAL A 29 -7.99 -4.15 -0.59
N ILE A 30 -6.78 -4.54 -0.98
CA ILE A 30 -5.62 -3.65 -1.08
C ILE A 30 -4.98 -3.82 -2.45
N THR A 31 -4.47 -2.73 -3.00
CA THR A 31 -3.69 -2.75 -4.25
C THR A 31 -2.21 -2.54 -3.92
N ILE A 32 -1.33 -2.99 -4.81
CA ILE A 32 0.11 -2.75 -4.67
C ILE A 32 0.45 -1.26 -4.78
N GLU A 33 -0.34 -0.50 -5.55
CA GLU A 33 -0.16 0.92 -5.84
C GLU A 33 -0.38 1.75 -4.56
N ASP A 34 -1.55 1.61 -3.94
CA ASP A 34 -1.93 2.32 -2.73
C ASP A 34 -1.02 1.92 -1.55
N LEU A 35 -0.67 0.62 -1.47
CA LEU A 35 0.21 0.13 -0.42
C LEU A 35 1.64 0.66 -0.56
N ALA A 36 2.13 0.83 -1.79
CA ALA A 36 3.44 1.42 -2.05
C ALA A 36 3.45 2.90 -1.68
N GLU A 37 2.39 3.65 -1.99
CA GLU A 37 2.22 5.05 -1.59
C GLU A 37 2.25 5.20 -0.06
N GLU A 38 1.54 4.37 0.69
CA GLU A 38 1.52 4.44 2.16
C GLU A 38 2.87 4.09 2.81
N VAL A 39 3.65 3.17 2.20
CA VAL A 39 4.94 2.74 2.74
C VAL A 39 6.07 3.71 2.39
N VAL A 40 6.07 4.24 1.17
CA VAL A 40 7.15 5.08 0.64
C VAL A 40 6.85 6.57 0.83
N GLY A 41 5.58 6.95 0.91
CA GLY A 41 5.11 8.32 0.80
C GLY A 41 5.14 8.83 -0.64
N GLU A 42 4.62 10.05 -0.85
CA GLU A 42 4.96 10.80 -2.06
C GLU A 42 6.49 10.97 -2.09
N PHE A 43 7.14 10.59 -3.19
CA PHE A 43 8.55 10.95 -3.39
C PHE A 43 8.61 12.48 -3.40
N VAL A 44 8.96 13.07 -2.26
CA VAL A 44 9.20 14.50 -2.14
C VAL A 44 10.46 14.77 -2.95
N ASP A 45 10.28 15.18 -4.21
CA ASP A 45 11.37 15.79 -4.94
C ASP A 45 11.84 17.00 -4.15
N GLU A 46 13.13 17.33 -4.17
CA GLU A 46 13.67 18.45 -3.38
C GLU A 46 13.00 19.80 -3.75
N GLU A 47 12.30 19.82 -4.89
CA GLU A 47 11.52 20.93 -5.45
C GLU A 47 10.01 20.88 -5.10
N ASP A 48 9.46 19.76 -4.63
CA ASP A 48 8.00 19.54 -4.47
C ASP A 48 7.48 19.95 -3.08
N ARG A 49 7.85 21.18 -2.65
CA ARG A 49 7.21 21.83 -1.49
C ARG A 49 5.82 22.37 -1.83
N GLU A 50 5.03 21.71 -2.68
CA GLU A 50 3.69 22.22 -2.95
C GLU A 50 2.68 21.15 -3.36
N ARG A 51 2.59 20.07 -2.58
CA ARG A 51 1.33 19.33 -2.44
C ARG A 51 1.03 19.08 -0.98
N THR A 52 0.23 19.97 -0.41
CA THR A 52 -0.58 19.60 0.75
C THR A 52 -1.69 18.69 0.25
N VAL A 53 -1.61 17.40 0.55
CA VAL A 53 -2.79 16.54 0.56
C VAL A 53 -3.85 17.17 1.49
N PRO A 54 -5.13 17.23 1.08
CA PRO A 54 -6.21 17.82 1.88
C PRO A 54 -6.49 17.02 3.17
#